data_AF-R5ARH4-F1
#
_entry.id   AF-R5ARH4-F1
#
_cell.length_a   1.000
_cell.length_b   1.000
_cell.length_c   1.000
_cell.angle_alpha   90.00
_cell.angle_beta   90.00
_cell.angle_gamma   90.00
#
_symmetry.space_group_name_H-M   'P 1'
#
loop_
_entity.id
_entity.type
_entity.pdbx_description
1 polymer ?
#
loop_
_entity_poly.entity_id
_entity_poly.type
_entity_poly.pdbx_seq_one_letter_code
_entity_poly.pdbx_strand_id
1 'polypeptide(L)'
;MEKKPHNPNCPFSETHYCDLLNMGSCDRCTIGGGGDTPEQVMRDLDLYESLLPEGGIARLFLSHECQFCKTEPKGERQGYALLDMAHPEPKRIQRKLFRKGVAPVGTLIPLQFSICKRCRRTLLLIEYLPVLLAAVFGALGLVVLALPAVNDAMLRTAAWLPFAIWVTLIAIAYLAGKAISASKMKRAERRMYADIRKHPVVQEMLDKGWFPLSRDSRVPVIFSKSRRVRGLGTAVLPEEETR
;
A
#
# COMPACT_ATOMS: atom_id res chain seq x y z
N MET A 1 -3.36 -6.09 27.34
CA MET A 1 -2.69 -4.89 26.79
C MET A 1 -1.52 -4.51 27.68
N GLU A 2 -0.38 -4.10 27.11
CA GLU A 2 0.63 -3.32 27.85
C GLU A 2 -0.02 -2.00 28.29
N LYS A 3 0.15 -1.62 29.57
CA LYS A 3 -0.43 -0.40 30.12
C LYS A 3 0.22 0.80 29.41
N LYS A 4 -0.58 1.61 28.72
CA LYS A 4 -0.05 2.78 27.98
C LYS A 4 0.59 3.77 28.97
N PRO A 5 1.67 4.45 28.57
CA PRO A 5 2.34 5.40 29.45
C PRO A 5 1.42 6.58 29.76
N HIS A 6 1.29 6.88 31.05
CA HIS A 6 0.53 8.01 31.56
C HIS A 6 1.40 9.27 31.56
N ASN A 7 0.89 10.37 31.00
CA ASN A 7 1.51 11.68 31.10
C ASN A 7 0.49 12.68 31.67
N PRO A 8 0.64 13.12 32.94
CA PRO A 8 -0.33 14.00 33.60
C PRO A 8 -0.41 15.40 32.96
N ASN A 9 0.59 15.79 32.15
CA ASN A 9 0.62 17.06 31.45
C ASN A 9 0.04 16.98 30.03
N CYS A 10 -0.51 15.83 29.63
CA CYS A 10 -1.08 15.63 28.31
C CYS A 10 -2.61 15.57 28.38
N PRO A 11 -3.35 16.45 27.68
CA PRO A 11 -4.82 16.45 27.71
C PRO A 11 -5.45 15.20 27.08
N PHE A 12 -4.66 14.38 26.37
CA PHE A 12 -5.10 13.14 25.76
C PHE A 12 -4.79 11.90 26.60
N SER A 13 -3.96 12.01 27.65
CA SER A 13 -3.56 10.83 28.43
C SER A 13 -4.79 10.12 29.00
N GLU A 14 -4.84 8.79 28.87
CA GLU A 14 -5.97 7.96 29.34
C GLU A 14 -7.32 8.26 28.67
N THR A 15 -7.31 8.89 27.49
CA THR A 15 -8.52 9.12 26.69
C THR A 15 -8.55 8.23 25.44
N HIS A 16 -9.74 8.04 24.89
CA HIS A 16 -9.98 7.40 23.59
C HIS A 16 -9.10 7.97 22.46
N TYR A 17 -8.83 9.28 22.50
CA TYR A 17 -7.95 9.93 21.52
C TYR A 17 -6.51 9.41 21.57
N CYS A 18 -5.94 9.21 22.77
CA CYS A 18 -4.63 8.57 22.91
C CYS A 18 -4.67 7.11 22.43
N ASP A 19 -5.82 6.45 22.58
CA ASP A 19 -6.02 5.12 22.07
C ASP A 19 -6.00 5.04 20.54
N LEU A 20 -6.72 5.93 19.87
CA LEU A 20 -6.75 6.07 18.41
C LEU A 20 -5.38 6.35 17.80
N LEU A 21 -4.61 7.25 18.43
CA LEU A 21 -3.29 7.64 17.95
C LEU A 21 -2.29 6.50 18.04
N ASN A 22 -2.45 5.67 19.08
CA ASN A 22 -1.69 4.44 19.29
C ASN A 22 -0.17 4.64 19.13
N MET A 23 0.42 5.66 19.74
CA MET A 23 1.85 5.99 19.55
C MET A 23 2.79 5.05 20.33
N GLY A 24 2.26 4.24 21.23
CA GLY A 24 2.99 3.31 22.09
C GLY A 24 3.75 3.98 23.24
N SER A 25 4.28 5.19 23.02
CA SER A 25 4.95 5.96 24.06
C SER A 25 4.85 7.48 23.86
N CYS A 26 4.88 8.25 24.96
CA CYS A 26 4.69 9.70 24.95
C CYS A 26 5.84 10.45 24.26
N ASP A 27 7.09 9.97 24.37
CA ASP A 27 8.29 10.52 23.71
C ASP A 27 8.19 10.51 22.17
N ARG A 28 7.33 9.64 21.63
CA ARG A 28 7.12 9.48 20.19
C ARG A 28 5.84 10.14 19.70
N CYS A 29 5.04 10.70 20.60
CA CYS A 29 3.79 11.35 20.24
C CYS A 29 4.06 12.68 19.56
N THR A 30 3.63 12.82 18.31
CA THR A 30 3.92 14.01 17.49
C THR A 30 2.95 15.17 17.72
N ILE A 31 1.90 14.98 18.52
CA ILE A 31 0.88 16.02 18.76
C ILE A 31 1.43 17.21 19.55
N GLY A 32 2.38 16.99 20.47
CA GLY A 32 2.97 18.07 21.26
C GLY A 32 3.99 18.94 20.50
N GLY A 33 4.41 18.53 19.30
CA GLY A 33 5.42 19.24 18.50
C GLY A 33 4.84 20.12 17.37
N GLY A 34 3.54 19.98 17.07
CA GLY A 34 2.85 20.78 16.07
C GLY A 34 2.14 21.98 16.71
N GLY A 35 2.09 23.12 16.04
CA GLY A 35 1.37 24.32 16.52
C GLY A 35 -0.16 24.20 16.56
N ASP A 36 -0.70 22.98 16.61
CA ASP A 36 -2.13 22.71 16.69
C ASP A 36 -2.59 22.66 18.15
N THR A 37 -3.76 23.22 18.45
CA THR A 37 -4.31 23.16 19.81
C THR A 37 -4.90 21.79 20.12
N PRO A 38 -4.99 21.37 21.39
CA PRO A 38 -5.60 20.09 21.75
C PRO A 38 -7.02 19.90 21.20
N GLU A 39 -7.84 20.95 21.22
CA GLU A 39 -9.22 20.94 20.75
C GLU A 39 -9.30 20.78 19.23
N GLN A 40 -8.29 21.29 18.51
CA GLN A 40 -8.19 21.08 17.06
C GLN A 40 -7.88 19.62 16.75
N VAL A 41 -6.96 19.00 17.49
CA VAL A 41 -6.61 17.59 17.31
C VAL A 41 -7.77 16.67 17.66
N MET A 42 -8.53 16.95 18.73
CA MET A 42 -9.75 16.19 19.06
C MET A 42 -10.75 16.23 17.90
N ARG A 43 -11.05 17.43 17.38
CA ARG A 43 -11.95 17.58 16.23
C ARG A 43 -11.47 16.86 14.97
N ASP A 44 -10.16 16.87 14.72
CA ASP A 44 -9.58 16.16 13.59
C ASP A 44 -9.70 14.63 13.77
N LEU A 45 -9.57 14.12 15.00
CA LEU A 45 -9.75 12.70 15.32
C LEU A 45 -11.23 12.27 15.25
N ASP A 46 -12.15 13.09 15.76
CA ASP A 46 -13.60 12.85 15.63
C ASP A 46 -14.01 12.81 14.14
N LEU A 47 -13.48 13.75 13.36
CA LEU A 47 -13.69 13.78 11.91
C LEU A 47 -13.13 12.51 11.26
N TYR A 48 -11.90 12.12 11.61
CA TYR A 48 -11.30 10.89 11.11
C TYR A 48 -12.19 9.66 11.37
N GLU A 49 -12.71 9.49 12.58
CA GLU A 49 -13.59 8.35 12.91
C GLU A 49 -14.89 8.38 12.11
N SER A 50 -15.48 9.55 11.89
CA SER A 50 -16.68 9.69 11.05
C SER A 50 -16.46 9.28 9.59
N LEU A 51 -15.22 9.41 9.11
CA LEU A 51 -14.80 9.07 7.76
C LEU A 51 -14.40 7.60 7.61
N LEU A 52 -14.35 6.82 8.68
CA LEU A 52 -14.06 5.39 8.60
C LEU A 52 -15.28 4.58 8.13
N PRO A 53 -15.05 3.39 7.53
CA PRO A 53 -16.11 2.46 7.18
C PRO A 53 -16.79 1.88 8.42
N GLU A 54 -18.03 1.41 8.26
CA GLU A 54 -18.81 0.77 9.32
C GLU A 54 -18.09 -0.47 9.87
N GLY A 55 -17.92 -0.53 11.19
CA GLY A 55 -17.15 -1.59 11.85
C GLY A 55 -15.63 -1.42 11.75
N GLY A 56 -15.17 -0.25 11.33
CA GLY A 56 -13.77 0.14 11.36
C GLY A 56 -12.88 -0.61 10.37
N ILE A 57 -11.58 -0.34 10.48
CA ILE A 57 -10.54 -0.94 9.65
C ILE A 57 -9.74 -2.01 10.40
N ALA A 58 -9.89 -2.13 11.73
CA ALA A 58 -9.13 -3.09 12.52
C ALA A 58 -9.41 -4.55 12.15
N ARG A 59 -10.67 -4.85 11.81
CA ARG A 59 -11.12 -6.15 11.28
C ARG A 59 -10.25 -6.68 10.13
N LEU A 60 -9.67 -5.79 9.32
CA LEU A 60 -8.83 -6.17 8.18
C LEU A 60 -7.50 -6.81 8.60
N PHE A 61 -6.94 -6.40 9.74
CA PHE A 61 -5.65 -6.88 10.22
C PHE A 61 -5.73 -7.76 11.48
N LEU A 62 -6.86 -7.74 12.18
CA LEU A 62 -7.13 -8.65 13.29
C LEU A 62 -7.51 -10.05 12.80
N SER A 63 -8.12 -10.16 11.62
CA SER A 63 -8.55 -11.44 11.07
C SER A 63 -7.40 -12.46 10.96
N HIS A 64 -7.68 -13.69 11.41
CA HIS A 64 -6.80 -14.85 11.22
C HIS A 64 -6.86 -15.42 9.79
N GLU A 65 -7.86 -15.00 9.01
CA GLU A 65 -8.05 -15.42 7.63
C GLU A 65 -7.60 -14.34 6.66
N CYS A 66 -7.27 -14.72 5.43
CA CYS A 66 -6.80 -13.81 4.40
C CYS A 66 -7.92 -12.93 3.82
N GLN A 67 -7.83 -11.61 3.99
CA GLN A 67 -8.79 -10.64 3.43
C GLN A 67 -8.80 -10.59 1.90
N PHE A 68 -7.75 -11.10 1.24
CA PHE A 68 -7.71 -11.13 -0.22
C PHE A 68 -8.49 -12.30 -0.83
N CYS A 69 -8.81 -13.36 -0.07
CA CYS A 69 -9.53 -14.51 -0.60
C CYS A 69 -11.02 -14.17 -0.78
N LYS A 70 -11.58 -14.45 -1.97
CA LYS A 70 -13.03 -14.29 -2.23
C LYS A 70 -13.81 -15.57 -1.96
N THR A 71 -13.19 -16.71 -2.23
CA THR A 71 -13.82 -18.03 -2.17
C THR A 71 -13.42 -18.74 -0.90
N GLU A 72 -14.38 -19.42 -0.27
CA GLU A 72 -14.12 -20.32 0.85
C GLU A 72 -13.52 -21.67 0.38
N PRO A 73 -12.71 -22.34 1.21
CA PRO A 73 -12.17 -21.85 2.48
C PRO A 73 -11.08 -20.78 2.26
N LYS A 74 -11.09 -19.73 3.08
CA LYS A 74 -10.02 -18.73 3.08
C LYS A 74 -8.72 -19.30 3.60
N GLY A 75 -7.60 -18.76 3.12
CA GLY A 75 -6.28 -19.15 3.60
C GLY A 75 -5.92 -18.46 4.91
N GLU A 76 -5.15 -19.11 5.77
CA GLU A 76 -4.66 -18.55 7.03
C GLU A 76 -3.71 -17.36 6.81
N ARG A 77 -3.78 -16.36 7.69
CA ARG A 77 -2.91 -15.17 7.72
C ARG A 77 -1.46 -15.59 7.99
N GLN A 78 -0.57 -15.25 7.06
CA GLN A 78 0.89 -15.44 7.21
C GLN A 78 1.69 -14.13 7.14
N GLY A 79 1.00 -13.00 7.06
CA GLY A 79 1.59 -11.68 7.02
C GLY A 79 0.54 -10.61 6.75
N TYR A 80 1.03 -9.43 6.38
CA TYR A 80 0.23 -8.24 6.18
C TYR A 80 0.53 -7.58 4.84
N ALA A 81 -0.52 -7.09 4.19
CA ALA A 81 -0.41 -6.21 3.04
C ALA A 81 -0.80 -4.79 3.48
N LEU A 82 0.02 -3.80 3.11
CA LEU A 82 -0.11 -2.42 3.54
C LEU A 82 -0.49 -1.55 2.34
N LEU A 83 -1.47 -0.68 2.54
CA LEU A 83 -1.97 0.27 1.56
C LEU A 83 -2.15 1.62 2.24
N ASP A 84 -1.41 2.63 1.80
CA ASP A 84 -1.58 3.99 2.31
C ASP A 84 -2.73 4.69 1.58
N MET A 85 -3.75 5.07 2.35
CA MET A 85 -4.91 5.85 1.89
C MET A 85 -4.83 7.27 2.44
N ALA A 86 -5.26 8.23 1.65
CA ALA A 86 -5.33 9.63 2.00
C ALA A 86 -6.77 10.13 1.93
N HIS A 87 -7.08 11.11 2.76
CA HIS A 87 -8.32 11.87 2.73
C HIS A 87 -7.98 13.37 2.67
N PRO A 88 -8.71 14.18 1.89
CA PRO A 88 -8.43 15.62 1.77
C PRO A 88 -8.73 16.39 3.07
N GLU A 89 -9.56 15.83 3.95
CA GLU A 89 -9.88 16.41 5.25
C GLU A 89 -8.99 15.87 6.38
N PRO A 90 -8.67 16.68 7.40
CA PRO A 90 -9.04 18.09 7.57
C PRO A 90 -8.29 19.03 6.60
N LYS A 91 -8.97 20.07 6.11
CA LYS A 91 -8.36 21.03 5.17
C LYS A 91 -7.30 21.85 5.87
N ARG A 92 -6.02 21.61 5.56
CA ARG A 92 -4.90 22.42 6.05
C ARG A 92 -4.44 23.40 4.98
N ILE A 93 -4.13 24.64 5.35
CA ILE A 93 -3.55 25.62 4.42
C ILE A 93 -2.06 25.36 4.33
N GLN A 94 -1.59 24.91 3.17
CA GLN A 94 -0.17 24.80 2.88
C GLN A 94 0.34 26.14 2.34
N ARG A 95 1.27 26.76 3.07
CA ARG A 95 2.05 27.89 2.53
C ARG A 95 3.13 27.33 1.62
N LYS A 96 2.95 27.49 0.30
CA LYS A 96 4.08 27.43 -0.63
C LYS A 96 4.74 28.80 -0.69
N LEU A 97 5.99 28.84 -1.13
CA LEU A 97 6.87 30.02 -1.12
C LEU A 97 6.22 31.33 -1.61
N PHE A 98 5.20 31.27 -2.49
CA PHE A 98 4.49 32.44 -3.01
C PHE A 98 2.95 32.32 -3.09
N ARG A 99 2.34 31.22 -2.62
CA ARG A 99 0.87 31.02 -2.68
C ARG A 99 0.37 30.24 -1.47
N LYS A 100 -0.74 30.72 -0.89
CA LYS A 100 -1.54 29.94 0.06
C LYS A 100 -2.46 29.03 -0.76
N GLY A 101 -2.36 27.73 -0.55
CA GLY A 101 -3.25 26.74 -1.17
C GLY A 101 -3.75 25.75 -0.13
N VAL A 102 -4.90 25.12 -0.38
CA VAL A 102 -5.37 24.01 0.46
C VAL A 102 -4.48 22.80 0.17
N ALA A 103 -3.97 22.16 1.22
CA ALA A 103 -3.22 20.93 1.11
C ALA A 103 -4.11 19.85 0.46
N PRO A 104 -3.62 19.12 -0.54
CA PRO A 104 -4.42 18.09 -1.21
C PRO A 104 -4.68 16.85 -0.33
N VAL A 105 -3.96 16.72 0.79
CA VAL A 105 -4.06 15.62 1.75
C VAL A 105 -4.14 16.24 3.14
N GLY A 106 -5.19 15.90 3.88
CA GLY A 106 -5.39 16.27 5.28
C GLY A 106 -5.04 15.12 6.22
N THR A 107 -5.59 13.93 5.96
CA THR A 107 -5.36 12.71 6.75
C THR A 107 -4.73 11.62 5.90
N LEU A 108 -3.82 10.84 6.48
CA LEU A 108 -3.18 9.69 5.85
C LEU A 108 -3.24 8.51 6.83
N ILE A 109 -3.77 7.37 6.37
CA ILE A 109 -3.79 6.15 7.16
C ILE A 109 -3.20 4.95 6.43
N PRO A 110 -2.42 4.11 7.12
CA PRO A 110 -1.96 2.84 6.59
C PRO A 110 -3.04 1.77 6.80
N LEU A 111 -3.77 1.42 5.75
CA LEU A 111 -4.61 0.22 5.78
C LEU A 111 -3.76 -1.03 5.80
N GLN A 112 -4.12 -1.96 6.67
CA GLN A 112 -3.42 -3.21 6.87
C GLN A 112 -4.38 -4.37 6.66
N PHE A 113 -4.00 -5.32 5.82
CA PHE A 113 -4.81 -6.48 5.48
C PHE A 113 -4.08 -7.76 5.85
N SER A 114 -4.77 -8.71 6.47
CA SER A 114 -4.27 -10.07 6.63
C SER A 114 -4.13 -10.75 5.27
N ILE A 115 -2.99 -11.39 5.01
CA ILE A 115 -2.74 -12.08 3.73
C ILE A 115 -2.10 -13.45 3.91
N CYS A 116 -2.58 -14.43 3.14
CA CYS A 116 -1.99 -15.77 3.07
C CYS A 116 -0.83 -15.84 2.06
N LYS A 117 0.00 -16.87 2.18
CA LYS A 117 1.15 -17.12 1.29
C LYS A 117 0.77 -17.20 -0.19
N ARG A 118 -0.40 -17.78 -0.50
CA ARG A 118 -0.88 -17.97 -1.88
C ARG A 118 -1.24 -16.62 -2.54
N CYS A 119 -2.04 -15.82 -1.86
CA CYS A 119 -2.45 -14.50 -2.34
C CYS A 119 -1.23 -13.57 -2.48
N ARG A 120 -0.33 -13.57 -1.49
CA ARG A 120 0.92 -12.80 -1.54
C ARG A 120 1.78 -13.17 -2.75
N ARG A 121 2.04 -14.45 -2.98
CA ARG A 121 2.82 -14.93 -4.13
C ARG A 121 2.17 -14.53 -5.46
N THR A 122 0.85 -14.60 -5.55
CA THR A 122 0.10 -14.27 -6.77
C THR A 122 0.22 -12.79 -7.09
N LEU A 123 0.04 -11.91 -6.10
CA LEU A 123 0.18 -10.46 -6.27
C LEU A 123 1.62 -10.08 -6.68
N LEU A 124 2.62 -10.58 -5.95
CA LEU A 124 4.03 -10.36 -6.28
C LEU A 124 4.35 -10.84 -7.70
N LEU A 125 3.87 -12.02 -8.09
CA LEU A 125 4.13 -12.53 -9.43
C LEU A 125 3.48 -11.63 -10.50
N ILE A 126 2.24 -11.18 -10.32
CA ILE A 126 1.58 -10.28 -11.28
C ILE A 126 2.34 -8.95 -11.41
N GLU A 127 2.83 -8.41 -10.30
CA GLU A 127 3.55 -7.14 -10.25
C GLU A 127 4.94 -7.21 -10.88
N TYR A 128 5.74 -8.21 -10.51
CA TYR A 128 7.15 -8.32 -10.89
C TYR A 128 7.39 -9.06 -12.22
N LEU A 129 6.42 -9.82 -12.74
CA LEU A 129 6.61 -10.62 -13.96
C LEU A 129 7.08 -9.80 -15.19
N PRO A 130 6.56 -8.60 -15.50
CA PRO A 130 7.04 -7.82 -16.64
C PRO A 130 8.52 -7.42 -16.51
N VAL A 131 8.93 -7.02 -15.29
CA VAL A 131 10.31 -6.63 -15.00
C VAL A 131 11.23 -7.84 -15.02
N LEU A 132 10.79 -8.97 -14.45
CA LEU A 132 11.56 -10.20 -14.41
C LEU A 132 11.81 -10.75 -15.82
N LEU A 133 10.78 -10.77 -16.67
CA LEU A 133 10.95 -11.20 -18.07
C LEU A 133 11.88 -10.25 -18.84
N ALA A 134 11.70 -8.94 -18.70
CA ALA A 134 12.60 -7.96 -19.31
C ALA A 134 14.06 -8.15 -18.87
N ALA A 135 14.29 -8.38 -17.57
CA ALA A 135 15.64 -8.61 -17.03
C ALA A 135 16.26 -9.91 -17.53
N VAL A 136 15.52 -11.02 -17.54
CA VAL A 136 16.01 -12.33 -18.00
C VAL A 136 16.32 -12.30 -19.50
N PHE A 137 15.38 -11.82 -20.33
CA PHE A 137 15.61 -11.72 -21.78
C PHE A 137 16.67 -10.67 -22.13
N GLY A 138 16.76 -9.58 -21.35
CA GLY A 138 17.83 -8.60 -21.49
C GLY A 138 19.21 -9.21 -21.21
N ALA A 139 19.36 -9.96 -20.13
CA ALA A 139 20.62 -10.64 -19.80
C ALA A 139 21.00 -11.70 -20.84
N LEU A 140 20.05 -12.56 -21.23
CA LEU A 140 20.27 -13.57 -22.28
C LEU A 140 20.61 -12.92 -23.63
N GLY A 141 19.93 -11.83 -23.98
CA GLY A 141 20.19 -11.06 -25.19
C GLY A 141 21.62 -10.50 -25.22
N LEU A 142 22.12 -9.95 -24.11
CA LEU A 142 23.51 -9.49 -24.02
C LEU A 142 24.50 -10.63 -24.24
N VAL A 143 24.28 -11.78 -23.59
CA VAL A 143 25.17 -12.94 -23.74
C VAL A 143 25.23 -13.38 -25.20
N VAL A 144 24.08 -13.50 -25.87
CA VAL A 144 24.02 -13.91 -27.28
C VAL A 144 24.65 -12.88 -28.20
N LEU A 145 24.37 -11.59 -28.00
CA LEU A 145 24.90 -10.51 -28.84
C LEU A 145 26.40 -10.25 -28.61
N ALA A 146 26.96 -10.69 -27.49
CA ALA A 146 28.40 -10.64 -27.23
C ALA A 146 29.19 -11.75 -27.94
N LEU A 147 28.53 -12.77 -28.47
CA LEU A 147 29.20 -13.86 -29.19
C LEU A 147 29.77 -13.33 -30.53
N PRO A 148 31.07 -13.55 -30.84
CA PRO A 148 31.70 -13.04 -32.06
C PRO A 148 30.97 -13.45 -33.34
N ALA A 149 30.45 -14.68 -33.38
CA ALA A 149 29.68 -15.21 -34.52
C ALA A 149 28.43 -14.38 -34.85
N VAL A 150 27.84 -13.71 -33.86
CA VAL A 150 26.65 -12.86 -34.04
C VAL A 150 27.05 -11.39 -34.15
N ASN A 151 27.94 -10.94 -33.26
CA ASN A 151 28.34 -9.55 -33.16
C ASN A 151 29.06 -9.06 -34.42
N ASP A 152 30.03 -9.83 -34.92
CA ASP A 152 30.85 -9.42 -36.07
C ASP A 152 30.01 -9.35 -37.36
N ALA A 153 28.99 -10.20 -37.48
CA ALA A 153 28.04 -10.15 -38.59
C ALA A 153 27.18 -8.89 -38.54
N MET A 154 26.77 -8.45 -37.35
CA MET A 154 25.95 -7.25 -37.15
C MET A 154 26.76 -5.95 -37.29
N LEU A 155 27.98 -5.89 -36.75
CA LEU A 155 28.83 -4.71 -36.83
C LEU A 155 29.22 -4.37 -38.28
N ARG A 156 29.30 -5.39 -39.16
CA ARG A 156 29.52 -5.21 -40.61
C ARG A 156 28.37 -4.48 -41.31
N THR A 157 27.14 -4.61 -40.82
CA THR A 157 25.98 -3.93 -41.41
C THR A 157 25.77 -2.56 -40.79
N ALA A 158 25.74 -2.46 -39.46
CA ALA A 158 25.75 -1.19 -38.75
C ALA A 158 26.24 -1.35 -37.31
N ALA A 159 27.11 -0.43 -36.88
CA ALA A 159 27.68 -0.45 -35.53
C ALA A 159 26.65 -0.36 -34.39
N TRP A 160 25.48 0.26 -34.63
CA TRP A 160 24.41 0.42 -33.64
C TRP A 160 23.40 -0.74 -33.60
N LEU A 161 23.46 -1.67 -34.56
CA LEU A 161 22.46 -2.72 -34.74
C LEU A 161 22.35 -3.69 -33.54
N PRO A 162 23.45 -4.17 -32.92
CA PRO A 162 23.35 -5.03 -31.73
C PRO A 162 22.61 -4.36 -30.58
N PHE A 163 22.87 -3.08 -30.35
CA PHE A 163 22.20 -2.31 -29.30
C PHE A 163 20.71 -2.15 -29.57
N ALA A 164 20.33 -1.81 -30.81
CA ALA A 164 18.91 -1.68 -31.16
C ALA A 164 18.14 -3.00 -31.02
N ILE A 165 18.73 -4.13 -31.43
CA ILE A 165 18.12 -5.45 -31.25
C ILE A 165 17.95 -5.78 -29.77
N TRP A 166 18.96 -5.49 -28.94
CA TRP A 166 18.88 -5.71 -27.50
C TRP A 166 17.76 -4.91 -26.84
N VAL A 167 17.66 -3.60 -27.12
CA VAL A 167 16.59 -2.73 -26.60
C VAL A 167 15.22 -3.24 -27.06
N THR A 168 15.11 -3.64 -28.33
CA THR A 168 13.87 -4.16 -28.90
C THR A 168 13.45 -5.46 -28.22
N LEU A 169 14.39 -6.37 -27.96
CA LEU A 169 14.14 -7.62 -27.23
C LEU A 169 13.61 -7.37 -25.82
N ILE A 170 14.22 -6.44 -25.08
CA ILE A 170 13.74 -6.04 -23.75
C ILE A 170 12.34 -5.47 -23.81
N ALA A 171 12.07 -4.58 -24.78
CA ALA A 171 10.76 -3.96 -24.96
C ALA A 171 9.69 -5.03 -25.25
N ILE A 172 9.96 -5.97 -26.16
CA ILE A 172 9.06 -7.08 -26.48
C ILE A 172 8.81 -7.95 -25.25
N ALA A 173 9.88 -8.34 -24.52
CA ALA A 173 9.76 -9.17 -23.32
C ALA A 173 8.93 -8.47 -22.22
N TYR A 174 9.12 -7.17 -22.02
CA TYR A 174 8.34 -6.38 -21.08
C TYR A 174 6.86 -6.31 -21.48
N LEU A 175 6.55 -6.05 -22.74
CA LEU A 175 5.17 -6.00 -23.25
C LEU A 175 4.47 -7.36 -23.16
N ALA A 176 5.18 -8.44 -23.53
CA ALA A 176 4.70 -9.81 -23.36
C ALA A 176 4.42 -10.10 -21.87
N GLY A 177 5.33 -9.70 -20.98
CA GLY A 177 5.14 -9.83 -19.54
C GLY A 177 3.93 -9.06 -19.02
N LYS A 178 3.70 -7.83 -19.49
CA LYS A 178 2.48 -7.07 -19.18
C LYS A 178 1.21 -7.80 -19.62
N ALA A 179 1.19 -8.35 -20.84
CA ALA A 179 0.04 -9.10 -21.34
C ALA A 179 -0.25 -10.37 -20.50
N ILE A 180 0.81 -11.12 -20.14
CA ILE A 180 0.67 -12.31 -19.29
C ILE A 180 0.20 -11.92 -17.88
N SER A 181 0.77 -10.86 -17.30
CA SER A 181 0.32 -10.33 -16.00
C SER A 181 -1.14 -9.93 -16.01
N ALA A 182 -1.62 -9.26 -17.06
CA ALA A 182 -3.03 -8.89 -17.20
C ALA A 182 -3.95 -10.12 -17.26
N SER A 183 -3.56 -11.16 -18.02
CA SER A 183 -4.31 -12.42 -18.07
C SER A 183 -4.34 -13.15 -16.72
N LYS A 184 -3.18 -13.23 -16.04
CA LYS A 184 -3.09 -13.81 -14.69
C LYS A 184 -3.93 -13.04 -13.68
N MET A 185 -3.94 -11.71 -13.76
CA MET A 185 -4.78 -10.86 -12.92
C MET A 185 -6.26 -11.16 -13.12
N LYS A 186 -6.76 -11.16 -14.37
CA LYS A 186 -8.15 -11.53 -14.68
C LYS A 186 -8.52 -12.92 -14.15
N ARG A 187 -7.60 -13.88 -14.24
CA ARG A 187 -7.82 -15.22 -13.69
C ARG A 187 -7.83 -15.22 -12.16
N ALA A 188 -6.93 -14.47 -11.51
CA ALA A 188 -6.84 -14.34 -10.07
C ALA A 188 -8.07 -13.62 -9.48
N GLU A 189 -8.61 -12.62 -10.18
CA GLU A 189 -9.80 -11.85 -9.74
C GLU A 189 -11.04 -12.71 -9.47
N ARG A 190 -11.12 -13.90 -10.09
CA ARG A 190 -12.21 -14.88 -9.83
C ARG A 190 -12.13 -15.53 -8.46
N ARG A 191 -10.94 -15.58 -7.84
CA ARG A 191 -10.69 -16.29 -6.58
C ARG A 191 -10.20 -15.38 -5.46
N MET A 192 -9.66 -14.21 -5.81
CA MET A 192 -9.11 -13.25 -4.86
C MET A 192 -9.34 -11.81 -5.32
N TYR A 193 -9.24 -10.86 -4.40
CA TYR A 193 -9.20 -9.43 -4.68
C TYR A 193 -7.81 -9.05 -5.24
N ALA A 194 -7.58 -9.33 -6.53
CA ALA A 194 -6.32 -8.96 -7.19
C ALA A 194 -6.19 -7.44 -7.41
N ASP A 195 -7.32 -6.75 -7.60
CA ASP A 195 -7.41 -5.29 -7.48
C ASP A 195 -7.94 -4.95 -6.08
N ILE A 196 -7.13 -4.28 -5.27
CA ILE A 196 -7.47 -3.90 -3.90
C ILE A 196 -8.66 -2.94 -3.83
N ARG A 197 -8.90 -2.15 -4.89
CA ARG A 197 -10.06 -1.23 -4.96
C ARG A 197 -11.39 -1.96 -5.04
N LYS A 198 -11.39 -3.24 -5.41
CA LYS A 198 -12.60 -4.08 -5.41
C LYS A 198 -12.87 -4.71 -4.04
N HIS A 199 -12.00 -4.51 -3.06
CA HIS A 199 -12.21 -5.02 -1.71
C HIS A 199 -13.35 -4.21 -1.05
N PRO A 200 -14.36 -4.85 -0.42
CA PRO A 200 -15.55 -4.16 0.09
C PRO A 200 -15.25 -2.96 1.00
N VAL A 201 -14.36 -3.15 1.99
CA VAL A 201 -13.96 -2.08 2.91
C VAL A 201 -13.21 -0.95 2.20
N VAL A 202 -12.47 -1.25 1.14
CA VAL A 202 -11.76 -0.22 0.37
C VAL A 202 -12.74 0.54 -0.50
N GLN A 203 -13.75 -0.12 -1.07
CA GLN A 203 -14.81 0.55 -1.82
C GLN A 203 -15.58 1.52 -0.92
N GLU A 204 -15.98 1.09 0.27
CA GLU A 204 -16.66 1.95 1.22
C GLU A 204 -15.81 3.18 1.60
N MET A 205 -14.50 3.00 1.76
CA MET A 205 -13.59 4.12 1.97
C MET A 205 -13.49 5.05 0.76
N LEU A 206 -13.42 4.51 -0.46
CA LEU A 206 -13.45 5.32 -1.68
C LEU A 206 -14.74 6.13 -1.79
N ASP A 207 -15.88 5.53 -1.44
CA ASP A 207 -17.19 6.18 -1.43
C ASP A 207 -17.25 7.30 -0.37
N LYS A 208 -16.55 7.13 0.75
CA LYS A 208 -16.36 8.16 1.79
C LYS A 208 -15.30 9.22 1.44
N GLY A 209 -14.74 9.21 0.22
CA GLY A 209 -13.81 10.25 -0.26
C GLY A 209 -12.33 9.96 0.00
N TRP A 210 -11.98 8.78 0.49
CA TRP A 210 -10.58 8.36 0.58
C TRP A 210 -10.02 8.02 -0.81
N PHE A 211 -8.71 8.15 -0.98
CA PHE A 211 -8.02 7.76 -2.20
C PHE A 211 -6.65 7.15 -1.92
N PRO A 212 -6.19 6.17 -2.70
CA PRO A 212 -4.83 5.65 -2.58
C PRO A 212 -3.81 6.72 -2.98
N LEU A 213 -2.72 6.87 -2.21
CA LEU A 213 -1.66 7.83 -2.52
C LEU A 213 -0.89 7.49 -3.81
N SER A 214 -0.85 6.20 -4.14
CA SER A 214 -0.34 5.75 -5.43
C SER A 214 -1.30 6.16 -6.55
N ARG A 215 -0.82 7.05 -7.42
CA ARG A 215 -1.53 7.48 -8.63
C ARG A 215 -1.51 6.45 -9.77
N ASP A 216 -0.79 5.33 -9.62
CA ASP A 216 -0.71 4.34 -10.67
C ASP A 216 -1.98 3.46 -10.72
N SER A 217 -2.30 2.98 -11.92
CA SER A 217 -3.42 2.06 -12.22
C SER A 217 -3.43 0.80 -11.35
N ARG A 218 -2.27 0.46 -10.79
CA ARG A 218 -2.03 -0.63 -9.83
C ARG A 218 -1.54 0.00 -8.55
N VAL A 219 -2.31 -0.13 -7.48
CA VAL A 219 -1.91 0.36 -6.17
C VAL A 219 -0.89 -0.61 -5.58
N PRO A 220 0.40 -0.23 -5.43
CA PRO A 220 1.43 -1.12 -4.92
C PRO A 220 1.12 -1.42 -3.46
N VAL A 221 1.05 -2.71 -3.13
CA VAL A 221 0.77 -3.17 -1.79
C VAL A 221 2.08 -3.63 -1.17
N ILE A 222 2.47 -3.03 -0.05
CA ILE A 222 3.73 -3.39 0.62
C ILE A 222 3.47 -4.58 1.53
N PHE A 223 4.27 -5.63 1.42
CA PHE A 223 4.12 -6.82 2.27
C PHE A 223 5.03 -6.78 3.49
N SER A 224 4.45 -7.00 4.67
CA SER A 224 5.17 -7.15 5.94
C SER A 224 4.87 -8.50 6.59
N LYS A 225 5.79 -8.99 7.43
CA LYS A 225 5.54 -10.15 8.29
C LYS A 225 4.74 -9.76 9.54
N SER A 226 5.00 -8.58 10.09
CA SER A 226 4.36 -8.04 11.29
C SER A 226 3.42 -6.88 10.93
N ARG A 227 2.38 -6.71 11.75
CA ARG A 227 1.51 -5.53 11.67
C ARG A 227 2.26 -4.29 12.15
N ARG A 228 1.90 -3.13 11.62
CA ARG A 228 2.18 -1.85 12.26
C ARG A 228 1.33 -1.78 13.53
N VAL A 229 2.01 -1.48 14.63
CA VAL A 229 1.42 -1.35 15.96
C VAL A 229 1.41 0.10 16.45
N ARG A 230 1.77 1.05 15.58
CA ARG A 230 1.85 2.47 15.93
C ARG A 230 1.30 3.38 14.85
N GLY A 231 0.70 4.48 15.30
CA GLY A 231 0.12 5.53 14.48
C GLY A 231 -1.38 5.36 14.23
N LEU A 232 -1.99 6.42 13.69
CA LEU A 232 -3.41 6.45 13.38
C LEU A 232 -3.79 5.31 12.42
N GLY A 233 -4.93 4.66 12.68
CA GLY A 233 -5.41 3.51 11.89
C GLY A 233 -4.73 2.17 12.20
N THR A 234 -3.90 2.11 13.26
CA THR A 234 -3.27 0.87 13.74
C THR A 234 -3.75 0.42 15.12
N ALA A 235 -4.56 1.25 15.77
CA ALA A 235 -5.17 0.96 17.06
C ALA A 235 -6.07 -0.28 16.97
N VAL A 236 -6.16 -1.01 18.08
CA VAL A 236 -7.21 -2.01 18.30
C VAL A 236 -8.03 -1.43 19.42
N LEU A 237 -9.23 -0.96 19.08
CA LEU A 237 -10.12 -0.41 20.10
C LEU A 237 -10.83 -1.56 20.83
N PRO A 238 -11.15 -1.43 22.13
CA PRO A 238 -11.78 -2.50 22.91
C PRO A 238 -13.08 -3.06 22.28
N GLU A 239 -13.82 -2.21 21.57
CA GLU A 239 -15.07 -2.58 20.87
C GLU A 239 -14.84 -3.45 19.63
N GLU A 240 -13.61 -3.44 19.07
CA GLU A 240 -13.23 -4.19 17.87
C GLU A 240 -12.62 -5.58 18.20
N GLU A 241 -12.36 -5.87 19.47
CA GLU A 241 -11.77 -7.16 19.92
C GLU A 241 -12.83 -8.23 20.21
N THR A 242 -14.10 -7.83 20.36
CA THR A 242 -15.23 -8.73 20.69
C THR A 242 -16.10 -9.13 19.49
N ARG A 243 -15.76 -8.69 18.27
CA ARG A 243 -16.43 -9.06 17.00
C ARG A 243 -15.49 -9.85 16.09
#